data_AF-H9UBF1-F1
#
_entry.id   AF-H9UBF1-F1
#
_cell.length_a   1.000
_cell.length_b   1.000
_cell.length_c   1.000
_cell.angle_alpha   90.00
_cell.angle_beta   90.00
_cell.angle_gamma   90.00
#
_symmetry.space_group_name_H-M   'P 1'
#
loop_
_entity.id
_entity.type
_entity.pdbx_description
1 polymer ?
#
loop_
_entity_poly.entity_id
_entity_poly.type
_entity_poly.pdbx_seq_one_letter_code
_entity_poly.pdbx_strand_id
1 'polypeptide(L)'
;MIYIEILSAIIVLLILVAIVLSTIPMQRNMLEEALRQEKAQLKAENIFWETIDDTVLKNLPDTFSINYQVEVDGNKYIVTISAEKFQRQK
;
A
#
# COMPACT_ATOMS: atom_id res chain seq x y z
N MET A 1 -1.11 46.27 -26.06
CA MET A 1 -0.26 45.77 -24.95
C MET A 1 -1.13 45.10 -23.88
N ILE A 2 -2.02 45.84 -23.19
CA ILE A 2 -2.99 45.29 -22.21
C ILE A 2 -3.82 44.10 -22.74
N TYR A 3 -4.32 44.15 -23.98
CA TYR A 3 -5.10 43.04 -24.54
C TYR A 3 -4.29 41.74 -24.69
N ILE A 4 -3.00 41.83 -24.98
CA ILE A 4 -2.12 40.66 -25.12
C ILE A 4 -1.83 40.06 -23.74
N GLU A 5 -1.61 40.92 -22.73
CA GLU A 5 -1.40 40.50 -21.35
C GLU A 5 -2.63 39.79 -20.79
N ILE A 6 -3.83 40.34 -21.01
CA ILE A 6 -5.11 39.71 -20.62
C ILE A 6 -5.27 38.34 -21.30
N LEU A 7 -4.96 38.25 -22.59
CA LEU A 7 -5.09 37.01 -23.35
C LEU A 7 -4.10 35.94 -22.84
N SER A 8 -2.87 36.35 -22.51
CA SER A 8 -1.86 35.46 -21.93
C SER A 8 -2.27 34.96 -20.54
N ALA A 9 -2.84 35.82 -19.69
CA ALA A 9 -3.33 35.43 -18.37
C ALA A 9 -4.49 34.42 -18.46
N ILE A 10 -5.42 34.61 -19.41
CA ILE A 10 -6.52 33.67 -19.65
C ILE A 10 -5.98 32.31 -20.10
N ILE A 11 -4.98 32.27 -20.98
CA ILE A 11 -4.38 31.02 -21.45
C ILE A 11 -3.70 30.27 -20.28
N VAL A 12 -2.91 30.97 -19.46
CA VAL A 12 -2.27 30.37 -18.28
C VAL A 12 -3.32 29.82 -17.32
N LEU A 13 -4.40 30.57 -17.08
CA LEU A 13 -5.50 30.14 -16.22
C LEU A 13 -6.17 28.87 -16.75
N LEU A 14 -6.46 28.80 -18.07
CA LEU A 14 -7.07 27.63 -18.69
C LEU A 14 -6.17 26.39 -18.61
N ILE A 15 -4.86 26.56 -18.79
CA ILE A 15 -3.88 25.47 -18.63
C ILE A 15 -3.90 24.96 -17.19
N LEU A 16 -3.92 25.86 -16.20
CA LEU A 16 -3.95 25.50 -14.78
C LEU A 16 -5.21 24.71 -14.43
N VAL A 17 -6.37 25.16 -14.92
CA VAL A 17 -7.65 24.45 -14.72
C VAL A 17 -7.62 23.07 -15.37
N ALA A 18 -7.08 22.94 -16.59
CA ALA A 18 -6.97 21.65 -17.28
C ALA A 18 -6.06 20.66 -16.53
N ILE A 19 -4.94 21.14 -15.98
CA ILE A 19 -4.04 20.31 -15.16
C ILE A 19 -4.78 19.83 -13.91
N VAL A 20 -5.44 20.73 -13.17
CA VAL A 20 -6.19 20.34 -11.97
C VAL A 20 -7.28 19.32 -12.29
N LEU A 21 -8.06 19.55 -13.35
CA LEU A 21 -9.14 18.64 -13.76
C LEU A 21 -8.63 17.25 -14.16
N SER A 22 -7.44 17.14 -14.75
CA SER A 22 -6.87 15.84 -15.10
C SER A 22 -6.29 15.08 -13.90
N THR A 23 -5.83 15.80 -12.86
CA THR A 23 -5.28 15.16 -11.65
C THR A 23 -6.34 14.64 -10.68
N ILE A 24 -7.53 15.24 -10.63
CA ILE A 24 -8.65 14.81 -9.76
C ILE A 24 -9.04 13.34 -9.96
N PRO A 25 -9.31 12.82 -11.17
CA PRO A 25 -9.66 11.42 -11.35
C PRO A 25 -8.51 10.47 -10.97
N MET A 26 -7.27 10.86 -11.21
CA MET A 26 -6.09 10.08 -10.81
C MET A 26 -6.00 9.95 -9.29
N GLN A 27 -6.16 11.05 -8.57
CA GLN A 27 -6.15 11.07 -7.10
C GLN A 27 -7.31 10.22 -6.53
N ARG A 28 -8.49 10.28 -7.14
CA ARG A 28 -9.64 9.48 -6.73
C ARG A 28 -9.37 7.98 -6.88
N ASN A 29 -8.83 7.55 -8.02
CA ASN A 29 -8.51 6.14 -8.25
C ASN A 29 -7.42 5.63 -7.28
N MET A 30 -6.41 6.46 -7.00
CA MET A 30 -5.38 6.13 -6.00
C MET A 30 -5.97 5.98 -4.60
N LEU A 31 -6.91 6.85 -4.22
CA LEU A 31 -7.59 6.78 -2.93
C LEU A 31 -8.44 5.51 -2.81
N GLU A 32 -9.22 5.18 -3.85
CA GLU A 32 -10.05 3.98 -3.89
C GLU A 32 -9.19 2.71 -3.79
N GLU A 33 -8.03 2.69 -4.46
CA GLU A 33 -7.07 1.59 -4.38
C GLU A 33 -6.44 1.46 -2.98
N ALA A 34 -6.01 2.56 -2.38
CA ALA A 34 -5.46 2.58 -1.03
C ALA A 34 -6.50 2.05 -0.01
N LEU A 35 -7.75 2.49 -0.13
CA LEU A 35 -8.85 2.05 0.74
C LEU A 35 -9.17 0.57 0.55
N ARG A 36 -9.09 0.05 -0.69
CA ARG A 36 -9.22 -1.38 -0.97
C ARG A 36 -8.10 -2.18 -0.30
N GLN A 37 -6.87 -1.71 -0.38
CA GLN A 37 -5.72 -2.36 0.25
C GLN A 37 -5.84 -2.36 1.77
N GLU A 38 -6.22 -1.24 2.38
CA GLU A 38 -6.45 -1.13 3.83
C GLU A 38 -7.55 -2.10 4.29
N LYS A 39 -8.68 -2.15 3.58
CA LYS A 39 -9.75 -3.12 3.87
C LYS A 39 -9.29 -4.56 3.76
N ALA A 40 -8.48 -4.88 2.74
CA ALA A 40 -7.91 -6.21 2.58
C ALA A 40 -6.95 -6.55 3.73
N GLN A 41 -6.13 -5.59 4.17
CA GLN A 41 -5.22 -5.74 5.29
C GLN A 41 -5.98 -5.96 6.61
N LEU A 42 -6.99 -5.15 6.91
CA LEU A 42 -7.84 -5.34 8.10
C LEU A 42 -8.56 -6.68 8.08
N LYS A 43 -9.05 -7.12 6.91
CA LYS A 43 -9.67 -8.44 6.77
C LYS A 43 -8.66 -9.56 7.02
N ALA A 44 -7.46 -9.45 6.47
CA ALA A 44 -6.39 -10.42 6.69
C ALA A 44 -5.96 -10.48 8.16
N GLU A 45 -5.87 -9.32 8.82
CA GLU A 45 -5.57 -9.21 10.24
C GLU A 45 -6.67 -9.85 11.09
N ASN A 46 -7.95 -9.56 10.82
CA ASN A 46 -9.06 -10.19 11.54
C ASN A 46 -9.07 -11.71 11.36
N ILE A 47 -8.86 -12.20 10.12
CA ILE A 47 -8.76 -13.64 9.85
C ILE A 47 -7.59 -14.24 10.64
N PHE A 48 -6.43 -13.58 10.68
CA PHE A 48 -5.27 -14.02 11.45
C PHE A 48 -5.60 -14.15 12.94
N TRP A 49 -6.23 -13.13 13.54
CA TRP A 49 -6.62 -13.17 14.95
C TRP A 49 -7.74 -14.18 15.25
N GLU A 50 -8.63 -14.48 14.29
CA GLU A 50 -9.66 -15.53 14.44
C GLU A 50 -9.08 -16.95 14.32
N THR A 51 -8.06 -17.16 13.49
CA THR A 51 -7.47 -18.50 13.24
C THR A 51 -6.33 -18.85 14.19
N ILE A 52 -5.66 -17.85 14.77
CA ILE A 52 -4.56 -18.08 15.70
C ILE A 52 -5.12 -18.22 17.12
N ASP A 53 -4.96 -19.41 17.71
CA ASP A 53 -5.28 -19.66 19.11
C ASP A 53 -4.28 -18.92 20.02
N ASP A 54 -4.75 -18.38 21.16
CA ASP A 54 -3.94 -17.60 22.12
C ASP A 54 -2.74 -18.41 22.66
N THR A 55 -2.87 -19.75 22.64
CA THR A 55 -1.83 -20.70 23.01
C THR A 55 -0.67 -20.71 22.01
N VAL A 56 -0.95 -20.52 20.72
CA VAL A 56 0.04 -20.47 19.63
C VAL A 56 0.86 -19.18 19.71
N LEU A 57 0.22 -18.04 19.98
CA LEU A 57 0.90 -16.75 20.16
C LEU A 57 1.82 -16.73 21.37
N LYS A 58 1.44 -17.39 22.47
CA LYS A 58 2.28 -17.47 23.68
C LYS A 58 3.50 -18.37 23.48
N ASN A 59 3.38 -19.43 22.67
CA ASN A 59 4.46 -20.39 22.40
C ASN A 59 5.33 -20.01 21.19
N LEU A 60 4.95 -18.99 20.42
CA LEU A 60 5.78 -18.46 19.35
C LEU A 60 6.99 -17.70 19.93
N PRO A 61 8.23 -18.05 19.52
CA PRO A 61 9.41 -17.29 19.89
C PRO A 61 9.28 -15.84 19.40
N ASP A 62 9.89 -14.90 20.13
CA ASP A 62 9.78 -13.45 19.83
C ASP A 62 10.32 -13.06 18.45
N THR A 63 11.13 -13.94 17.85
CA THR A 63 11.59 -13.89 16.47
C THR A 63 11.39 -15.26 15.83
N PHE A 64 10.75 -15.31 14.66
CA PHE A 64 10.72 -16.52 13.85
C PHE A 64 11.45 -16.30 12.53
N SER A 65 12.27 -17.28 12.14
CA SER A 65 12.99 -17.30 10.87
C SER A 65 12.68 -18.61 10.18
N ILE A 66 11.99 -18.55 9.04
CA ILE A 66 11.64 -19.72 8.25
C ILE A 66 12.38 -19.65 6.93
N ASN A 67 13.10 -20.72 6.60
CA ASN A 67 13.82 -20.87 5.34
C ASN A 67 12.95 -21.62 4.34
N TYR A 68 12.61 -20.97 3.24
CA TYR A 68 11.94 -21.61 2.11
C TYR A 68 12.96 -21.86 1.00
N GLN A 69 12.98 -23.09 0.47
CA GLN A 69 13.65 -23.37 -0.79
C GLN A 69 12.69 -23.08 -1.93
N VAL A 70 13.01 -22.07 -2.73
CA VAL A 70 12.23 -21.67 -3.90
C VAL A 70 13.09 -21.91 -5.12
N GLU A 71 12.53 -22.62 -6.10
CA GLU A 71 13.19 -22.88 -7.38
C GLU A 71 12.66 -21.88 -8.41
N VAL A 72 13.54 -21.03 -8.93
CA VAL A 72 13.24 -20.03 -9.96
C VAL A 72 14.24 -20.21 -11.09
N ASP A 73 13.75 -20.40 -12.31
CA ASP A 73 14.57 -20.60 -13.52
C ASP A 73 15.64 -21.69 -13.40
N GLY A 74 15.30 -22.82 -12.77
CA GLY A 74 16.19 -23.97 -12.59
C GLY A 74 17.29 -23.79 -11.54
N ASN A 75 17.33 -22.64 -10.87
CA ASN A 75 18.23 -22.35 -9.76
C ASN A 75 17.47 -22.41 -8.43
N LYS A 76 18.05 -23.09 -7.44
CA LYS A 76 17.47 -23.21 -6.09
C LYS A 76 17.96 -22.08 -5.20
N TYR A 77 17.04 -21.26 -4.73
CA TYR A 77 17.30 -20.16 -3.82
C TYR A 77 16.77 -20.51 -2.42
N ILE A 78 17.54 -20.19 -1.38
CA ILE A 78 17.07 -20.25 -0.01
C ILE A 78 16.62 -18.84 0.37
N VAL A 79 15.31 -18.66 0.50
CA VAL A 79 14.71 -17.40 0.96
C VAL A 79 14.45 -17.53 2.45
N THR A 80 15.13 -16.70 3.24
CA THR A 80 14.91 -16.63 4.69
C THR A 80 13.91 -15.51 4.97
N ILE A 81 12.74 -15.84 5.50
CA ILE A 81 11.76 -14.86 5.97
C ILE A 81 11.95 -14.74 7.49
N SER A 82 12.44 -13.59 7.93
CA SER A 82 12.57 -13.24 9.33
C SER A 82 11.50 -12.24 9.71
N ALA A 83 10.74 -12.53 10.77
CA ALA A 83 9.71 -11.62 11.28
C ALA A 83 9.73 -11.57 12.81
N GLU A 84 9.49 -10.36 13.32
CA GLU A 84 9.36 -10.08 14.75
C GLU A 84 7.90 -10.24 15.18
N LYS A 85 7.71 -10.75 16.40
CA LYS A 85 6.39 -10.96 16.99
C LYS A 85 5.66 -9.64 17.20
N PHE A 86 4.57 -9.43 16.46
CA PHE A 86 3.71 -8.26 16.64
C PHE A 86 2.90 -8.40 17.94
N GLN A 87 3.12 -7.48 18.89
CA GLN A 87 2.26 -7.36 20.06
C GLN A 87 1.06 -6.47 19.71
N ARG A 88 -0.16 -6.98 19.91
CA ARG A 88 -1.38 -6.19 19.77
C ARG A 88 -1.36 -5.05 20.79
N GLN A 89 -1.31 -3.80 20.32
CA GLN A 89 -1.60 -2.66 21.19
C GLN A 89 -3.07 -2.74 21.62
N LYS A 90 -3.31 -2.79 22.93
CA LYS A 90 -4.66 -2.80 23.52
C LYS A 90 -5.28 -1.41 23.51
#